data_AF-A0A7V9EQP2-F1
#
_entry.id   AF-A0A7V9EQP2-F1
#
_cell.length_a   1.000
_cell.length_b   1.000
_cell.length_c   1.000
_cell.angle_alpha   90.00
_cell.angle_beta   90.00
_cell.angle_gamma   90.00
#
_symmetry.space_group_name_H-M   'P 1'
#
loop_
_entity.id
_entity.type
_entity.pdbx_description
1 polymer ?
#
loop_
_entity_poly.entity_id
_entity_poly.type
_entity_poly.pdbx_seq_one_letter_code
_entity_poly.pdbx_strand_id
1 'polypeptide(L)'
;DGTPLKYGDKIQLLNAYTEAGYLDVWSDKLASIYGPLLTKKDETDYPVFASKNPRGASSTWTVTALDGKTTGEVKEGAVIKLADGTPEHSDHFLEANGHVTAGKGPFADYKDSKLMVFTTDKEGFHAGSEQWQITLKK
;
A
#
# COMPACT_ATOMS: atom_id res chain seq x y z
N ASP A 1 5.03 20.13 -6.12
CA ASP A 1 5.87 21.24 -6.62
C ASP A 1 5.73 21.46 -8.14
N GLY A 2 4.88 20.69 -8.84
CA GLY A 2 4.74 20.78 -10.30
C GLY A 2 5.75 19.90 -11.06
N THR A 3 6.67 19.24 -10.36
CA THR A 3 7.55 18.23 -10.96
C THR A 3 6.72 17.03 -11.41
N PRO A 4 6.82 16.61 -12.69
CA PRO A 4 6.13 15.41 -13.15
C PRO A 4 6.63 14.17 -12.41
N LEU A 5 5.68 13.33 -11.97
CA LEU A 5 5.98 12.01 -11.39
C LEU A 5 6.57 11.09 -12.46
N LYS A 6 7.60 10.32 -12.10
CA LYS A 6 8.25 9.37 -13.00
C LYS A 6 8.28 7.97 -12.40
N TYR A 7 8.35 6.96 -13.27
CA TYR A 7 8.68 5.61 -12.84
C TYR A 7 10.09 5.59 -12.22
N GLY A 8 10.23 4.84 -11.12
CA GLY A 8 11.43 4.79 -10.29
C GLY A 8 11.48 5.86 -9.19
N ASP A 9 10.58 6.85 -9.20
CA ASP A 9 10.55 7.86 -8.14
C ASP A 9 10.20 7.22 -6.79
N LYS A 10 10.89 7.70 -5.75
CA LYS A 10 10.59 7.41 -4.35
C LYS A 10 9.74 8.53 -3.78
N ILE A 11 8.50 8.21 -3.43
CA ILE A 11 7.50 9.19 -3.01
C ILE A 11 6.97 8.90 -1.61
N GLN A 12 6.34 9.91 -1.03
CA GLN A 12 5.52 9.78 0.18
C GLN A 12 4.08 10.13 -0.19
N LEU A 13 3.13 9.33 0.27
CA LEU A 13 1.71 9.53 -0.02
C LEU A 13 1.04 10.18 1.19
N LEU A 14 0.72 11.48 1.10
CA LEU A 14 -0.01 12.21 2.14
C LEU A 14 -1.52 12.08 1.90
N ASN A 15 -2.25 11.64 2.91
CA ASN A 15 -3.70 11.62 2.88
C ASN A 15 -4.24 13.06 2.88
N ALA A 16 -5.10 13.37 1.90
CA ALA A 16 -5.69 14.70 1.74
C ALA A 16 -6.73 15.05 2.83
N TYR A 17 -7.21 14.07 3.61
CA TYR A 17 -8.00 14.33 4.80
C TYR A 17 -7.11 14.89 5.91
N THR A 18 -7.45 16.08 6.39
CA THR A 18 -6.69 16.79 7.42
C THR A 18 -6.47 15.88 8.64
N GLU A 19 -5.26 15.90 9.20
CA GLU A 19 -4.79 15.07 10.32
C GLU A 19 -4.58 13.56 10.05
N ALA A 20 -4.93 13.02 8.87
CA ALA A 20 -4.74 11.58 8.62
C ALA A 20 -3.26 11.19 8.44
N GLY A 21 -2.42 12.07 7.86
CA GLY A 21 -0.98 11.84 7.71
C GLY A 21 -0.60 10.99 6.49
N TYR A 22 0.55 10.31 6.57
CA TYR A 22 1.22 9.65 5.46
C TYR A 22 0.96 8.14 5.42
N LEU A 23 0.83 7.57 4.23
CA LEU A 23 0.76 6.12 4.04
C LEU A 23 2.08 5.47 4.50
N ASP A 24 1.98 4.52 5.42
CA ASP A 24 3.11 3.95 6.15
C ASP A 24 2.88 2.45 6.38
N VAL A 25 3.95 1.67 6.23
CA VAL A 25 4.01 0.25 6.56
C VAL A 25 4.39 0.11 8.03
N TRP A 26 3.60 -0.63 8.80
CA TRP A 26 3.89 -0.83 10.21
C TRP A 26 4.47 -2.22 10.48
N SER A 27 5.69 -2.27 11.03
CA SER A 27 6.40 -3.53 11.29
C SER A 27 5.90 -4.31 12.53
N ASP A 28 6.07 -5.62 12.43
CA ASP A 28 6.13 -6.76 13.37
C ASP A 28 5.13 -6.81 14.54
N LYS A 29 4.99 -5.75 15.32
CA LYS A 29 4.18 -5.77 16.55
C LYS A 29 2.69 -5.86 16.28
N LEU A 30 2.22 -5.25 15.18
CA LEU A 30 0.83 -5.28 14.76
C LEU A 30 0.49 -6.49 13.87
N ALA A 31 1.49 -7.17 13.29
CA ALA A 31 1.29 -8.42 12.55
C ALA A 31 0.60 -9.48 13.42
N SER A 32 0.86 -9.51 14.74
CA SER A 32 0.15 -10.40 15.66
C SER A 32 -1.34 -10.07 15.89
N ILE A 33 -1.72 -8.78 15.75
CA ILE A 33 -3.09 -8.30 15.97
C ILE A 33 -3.92 -8.38 14.67
N TYR A 34 -3.32 -8.04 13.54
CA TYR A 34 -3.97 -8.00 12.23
C TYR A 34 -3.72 -9.25 11.38
N GLY A 35 -2.69 -10.03 11.69
CA GLY A 35 -2.36 -11.30 11.02
C GLY A 35 -3.51 -12.31 10.97
N PRO A 36 -4.36 -12.45 12.01
CA PRO A 36 -5.57 -13.29 11.92
C PRO A 36 -6.61 -12.82 10.89
N LEU A 37 -6.52 -11.57 10.42
CA LEU A 37 -7.38 -11.00 9.38
C LEU A 37 -6.76 -11.09 7.99
N LEU A 38 -5.44 -11.30 7.91
CA LEU A 38 -4.72 -11.53 6.67
C LEU A 38 -4.87 -13.00 6.29
N THR A 39 -5.33 -13.25 5.06
CA THR A 39 -5.74 -14.57 4.62
C THR A 39 -4.53 -15.45 4.31
N LYS A 40 -4.10 -16.18 5.35
CA LYS A 40 -3.08 -17.24 5.42
C LYS A 40 -1.84 -16.77 6.18
N LYS A 41 -1.44 -17.64 7.10
CA LYS A 41 -0.38 -17.52 8.11
C LYS A 41 1.02 -17.60 7.48
N ASP A 42 1.21 -16.94 6.36
CA ASP A 42 2.49 -16.88 5.69
C ASP A 42 3.04 -15.48 6.00
N GLU A 43 4.21 -15.44 6.64
CA GLU A 43 4.64 -14.40 7.58
C GLU A 43 5.10 -13.07 6.95
N THR A 44 4.66 -12.75 5.72
CA THR A 44 5.21 -11.63 4.92
C THR A 44 4.21 -10.53 4.58
N ASP A 45 2.97 -10.60 5.08
CA ASP A 45 2.00 -9.52 4.85
C ASP A 45 2.10 -8.45 5.96
N TYR A 46 2.42 -7.21 5.60
CA TYR A 46 2.52 -6.08 6.54
C TYR A 46 1.36 -5.10 6.41
N PRO A 47 0.63 -4.81 7.49
CA PRO A 47 -0.51 -3.91 7.42
C PRO A 47 -0.07 -2.46 7.14
N VAL A 48 -0.87 -1.77 6.33
CA VAL A 48 -0.62 -0.38 5.93
C VAL A 48 -1.62 0.55 6.62
N PHE A 49 -1.10 1.66 7.16
CA PHE A 49 -1.88 2.66 7.89
C PHE A 49 -1.47 4.07 7.50
N ALA A 50 -2.23 5.04 7.98
CA ALA A 50 -1.80 6.43 7.95
C ALA A 50 -1.06 6.78 9.25
N SER A 51 0.16 7.32 9.13
CA SER A 51 0.99 7.81 10.24
C SER A 51 1.05 9.33 10.23
N LYS A 52 0.91 9.97 11.39
CA LYS A 52 0.96 11.44 11.48
C LYS A 52 2.24 12.05 10.89
N ASN A 53 3.36 11.36 11.03
CA ASN A 53 4.66 11.77 10.50
C ASN A 53 5.26 10.65 9.63
N PRO A 54 5.97 10.99 8.54
CA PRO A 54 6.64 9.98 7.74
C PRO A 54 7.83 9.40 8.52
N ARG A 55 7.99 8.08 8.52
CA ARG A 55 8.99 7.31 9.27
C ARG A 55 10.09 6.75 8.37
N GLY A 56 10.65 7.60 7.52
CA GLY A 56 11.75 7.20 6.64
C GLY A 56 11.31 6.16 5.60
N ALA A 57 11.97 5.01 5.60
CA ALA A 57 11.81 3.99 4.56
C ALA A 57 10.38 3.41 4.52
N SER A 58 9.74 3.19 5.67
CA SER A 58 8.40 2.58 5.77
C SER A 58 7.27 3.48 5.28
N SER A 59 7.51 4.79 5.12
CA SER A 59 6.55 5.72 4.47
C SER A 59 6.96 6.09 3.04
N THR A 60 8.01 5.46 2.51
CA THR A 60 8.53 5.72 1.17
C THR A 60 8.04 4.62 0.24
N TRP A 61 7.57 5.02 -0.94
CA TRP A 61 7.02 4.12 -1.94
C TRP A 61 7.73 4.33 -3.26
N THR A 62 8.18 3.26 -3.90
CA THR A 62 8.77 3.35 -5.24
C THR A 62 7.68 3.14 -6.28
N VAL A 63 7.54 4.08 -7.21
CA VAL A 63 6.55 4.00 -8.29
C VAL A 63 7.07 3.10 -9.40
N THR A 64 6.37 2.00 -9.67
CA THR A 64 6.78 0.99 -10.65
C THR A 64 5.74 0.83 -11.75
N ALA A 65 6.19 0.63 -12.98
CA ALA A 65 5.34 0.28 -14.10
C ALA A 65 5.03 -1.22 -14.10
N LEU A 66 3.87 -1.63 -14.63
CA LEU A 66 3.51 -3.05 -14.74
C LEU A 66 4.44 -3.85 -15.67
N ASP A 67 5.00 -3.21 -16.69
CA ASP A 67 5.89 -3.80 -17.68
C ASP A 67 7.37 -3.77 -17.26
N GLY A 68 7.66 -3.44 -16.00
CA GLY A 68 9.03 -3.35 -15.47
C GLY A 68 9.79 -2.11 -15.94
N LYS A 69 9.12 -1.15 -16.60
CA LYS A 69 9.75 0.11 -17.01
C LYS A 69 10.18 0.92 -15.78
N THR A 70 11.44 1.35 -15.79
CA THR A 70 12.08 2.10 -14.69
C THR A 70 12.24 3.59 -14.97
N THR A 71 11.76 4.09 -16.12
CA THR A 71 11.90 5.49 -16.52
C THR A 71 10.66 6.01 -17.26
N GLY A 72 10.53 7.33 -17.35
CA GLY A 72 9.44 8.01 -18.05
C GLY A 72 8.34 8.50 -17.10
N GLU A 73 7.54 9.43 -17.61
CA GLU A 73 6.51 10.13 -16.85
C GLU A 73 5.28 9.25 -16.59
N VAL A 74 4.76 9.32 -15.37
CA VAL A 74 3.50 8.71 -14.94
C VAL A 74 2.38 9.71 -15.22
N LYS A 75 1.38 9.28 -16.00
CA LYS A 75 0.26 10.13 -16.43
C LYS A 75 -1.06 9.69 -15.79
N GLU A 76 -2.06 10.56 -15.81
CA GLU A 76 -3.43 10.18 -15.46
C GLU A 76 -3.87 8.95 -16.29
N GLY A 77 -4.53 8.00 -15.63
CA GLY A 77 -4.95 6.73 -16.19
C GLY A 77 -3.88 5.65 -16.20
N ALA A 78 -2.61 5.96 -15.91
CA ALA A 78 -1.55 4.97 -15.79
C ALA A 78 -1.83 3.99 -14.65
N VAL A 79 -1.56 2.72 -14.90
CA VAL A 79 -1.60 1.66 -13.88
C VAL A 79 -0.19 1.41 -13.38
N ILE A 80 -0.01 1.43 -12.06
CA ILE A 80 1.27 1.34 -11.36
C ILE A 80 1.23 0.28 -10.26
N LYS A 81 2.40 -0.14 -9.79
CA LYS A 81 2.54 -0.74 -8.45
C LYS A 81 3.36 0.18 -7.55
N LEU A 82 3.15 0.08 -6.25
CA LEU A 82 3.89 0.84 -5.24
C LEU A 82 4.69 -0.13 -4.38
N ALA A 83 6.00 -0.17 -4.57
CA ALA A 83 6.90 -1.03 -3.79
C ALA A 83 7.26 -0.35 -2.46
N ASP A 84 7.28 -1.12 -1.37
CA ASP A 84 7.73 -0.66 -0.05
C ASP A 84 9.20 -0.19 -0.11
N GLY A 85 9.48 1.00 0.44
CA GLY A 85 10.82 1.57 0.51
C GLY A 85 11.70 0.95 1.58
N THR A 86 11.12 0.12 2.47
CA THR A 86 11.80 -0.62 3.52
C THR A 86 12.75 -1.66 2.89
N PRO A 87 14.07 -1.63 3.19
CA PRO A 87 15.05 -2.50 2.54
C PRO A 87 14.75 -4.01 2.67
N GLU A 88 14.28 -4.44 3.84
CA GLU A 88 13.88 -5.81 4.12
C GLU A 88 12.59 -6.25 3.42
N HIS A 89 11.83 -5.31 2.84
CA HIS A 89 10.56 -5.56 2.14
C HIS A 89 10.62 -5.10 0.67
N SER A 90 11.80 -5.12 0.06
CA SER A 90 12.02 -4.52 -1.28
C SER A 90 11.22 -5.17 -2.42
N ASP A 91 10.72 -6.38 -2.19
CA ASP A 91 9.84 -7.17 -3.05
C ASP A 91 8.36 -7.07 -2.67
N HIS A 92 8.02 -6.29 -1.64
CA HIS A 92 6.64 -6.12 -1.20
C HIS A 92 5.94 -4.96 -1.92
N PHE A 93 4.71 -5.20 -2.36
CA PHE A 93 3.89 -4.20 -3.04
C PHE A 93 2.65 -3.85 -2.24
N LEU A 94 2.20 -2.60 -2.33
CA LEU A 94 0.92 -2.17 -1.80
C LEU A 94 -0.23 -2.93 -2.46
N GLU A 95 -0.99 -3.68 -1.67
CA GLU A 95 -2.12 -4.48 -2.12
C GLU A 95 -3.38 -4.18 -1.33
N ALA A 96 -4.54 -4.44 -1.95
CA ALA A 96 -5.83 -4.46 -1.27
C ALA A 96 -6.46 -5.87 -1.37
N ASN A 97 -6.89 -6.41 -0.24
CA ASN A 97 -7.52 -7.74 -0.18
C ASN A 97 -9.03 -7.56 -0.08
N GLY A 98 -9.73 -8.27 -0.98
CA GLY A 98 -11.20 -8.40 -1.03
C GLY A 98 -11.84 -8.95 0.25
N HIS A 99 -11.04 -9.54 1.15
CA HIS A 99 -11.50 -10.26 2.32
C HIS A 99 -11.31 -9.48 3.63
N VAL A 100 -11.95 -8.33 3.80
CA VAL A 100 -12.23 -7.87 5.18
C VAL A 100 -13.62 -8.33 5.55
N THR A 101 -13.64 -9.40 6.34
CA THR A 101 -14.83 -9.90 7.02
C THR A 101 -15.37 -8.83 7.95
N ALA A 102 -16.41 -8.12 7.52
CA ALA A 102 -17.27 -7.36 8.40
C ALA A 102 -17.59 -8.20 9.66
N GLY A 103 -17.49 -7.59 10.85
CA GLY A 103 -17.82 -8.27 12.11
C GLY A 103 -16.70 -9.09 12.75
N LYS A 104 -15.42 -8.95 12.36
CA LYS A 104 -14.28 -9.59 13.03
C LYS A 104 -13.19 -8.62 13.48
N GLY A 105 -12.69 -8.82 14.71
CA GLY A 105 -11.52 -8.13 15.26
C GLY A 105 -11.67 -6.60 15.30
N PRO A 106 -10.60 -5.81 15.03
CA PRO A 106 -10.65 -4.34 14.99
C PRO A 106 -11.64 -3.74 13.97
N PHE A 107 -12.22 -4.55 13.08
CA PHE A 107 -13.21 -4.12 12.09
C PHE A 107 -14.65 -4.53 12.44
N ALA A 108 -14.90 -4.95 13.69
CA ALA A 108 -16.22 -5.40 14.13
C ALA A 108 -17.34 -4.36 13.91
N ASP A 109 -17.02 -3.07 14.06
CA ASP A 109 -17.98 -1.98 13.94
C ASP A 109 -18.17 -1.46 12.51
N TYR A 110 -17.40 -1.98 11.53
CA TYR A 110 -17.52 -1.56 10.13
C TYR A 110 -18.75 -2.21 9.49
N LYS A 111 -19.75 -1.37 9.18
CA LYS A 111 -21.03 -1.79 8.59
C LYS A 111 -20.99 -1.97 7.07
N ASP A 112 -19.94 -1.47 6.42
CA ASP A 112 -19.72 -1.57 4.97
C ASP A 112 -18.56 -2.51 4.65
N SER A 113 -18.61 -3.14 3.48
CA SER A 113 -17.47 -3.88 2.90
C SER A 113 -16.34 -2.90 2.54
N LYS A 114 -15.40 -2.69 3.46
CA LYS A 114 -14.11 -2.05 3.17
C LYS A 114 -13.08 -3.11 2.84
N LEU A 115 -12.07 -2.75 2.07
CA LEU A 115 -10.91 -3.60 1.81
C LEU A 115 -9.76 -3.19 2.74
N MET A 116 -8.98 -4.17 3.17
CA MET A 116 -7.77 -3.93 3.95
C MET A 116 -6.63 -3.74 2.98
N VAL A 117 -5.79 -2.75 3.29
CA VAL A 117 -4.57 -2.45 2.55
C VAL A 117 -3.37 -2.93 3.36
N PHE A 118 -2.43 -3.60 2.70
CA PHE A 118 -1.23 -4.19 3.28
C PHE A 118 -0.13 -4.21 2.21
N THR A 119 1.06 -4.67 2.56
CA THR A 119 2.11 -5.01 1.60
C THR A 119 2.39 -6.50 1.63
N THR A 120 2.71 -7.11 0.49
CA THR A 120 3.05 -8.54 0.37
C THR A 120 4.10 -8.76 -0.71
N ASP A 121 4.98 -9.75 -0.50
CA ASP A 121 6.01 -10.21 -1.43
C ASP A 121 5.46 -11.16 -2.51
N LYS A 122 4.21 -11.60 -2.38
CA LYS A 122 3.60 -12.58 -3.29
C LYS A 122 2.85 -11.89 -4.43
N GLU A 123 3.57 -11.68 -5.53
CA GLU A 123 2.96 -11.14 -6.75
C GLU A 123 1.77 -12.01 -7.21
N GLY A 124 0.61 -11.37 -7.44
CA GLY A 124 -0.60 -12.02 -7.93
C GLY A 124 -1.35 -12.84 -6.87
N PHE A 125 -0.96 -12.76 -5.59
CA PHE A 125 -1.64 -13.44 -4.49
C PHE A 125 -3.13 -13.09 -4.41
N HIS A 126 -3.49 -11.85 -4.75
CA HIS A 126 -4.87 -11.43 -4.96
C HIS A 126 -5.10 -10.84 -6.37
N ALA A 127 -4.70 -11.57 -7.41
CA ALA A 127 -5.11 -11.36 -8.81
C ALA A 127 -5.22 -9.89 -9.26
N GLY A 128 -4.12 -9.14 -9.20
CA GLY A 128 -4.05 -7.75 -9.66
C GLY A 128 -4.38 -6.70 -8.60
N SER A 129 -4.56 -7.09 -7.34
CA SER A 129 -4.71 -6.23 -6.15
C SER A 129 -3.57 -5.24 -5.95
N GLU A 130 -2.39 -5.54 -6.49
CA GLU A 130 -1.18 -4.70 -6.45
C GLU A 130 -1.19 -3.57 -7.49
N GLN A 131 -2.18 -3.56 -8.38
CA GLN A 131 -2.28 -2.65 -9.52
C GLN A 131 -3.19 -1.47 -9.18
N TRP A 132 -2.62 -0.27 -9.19
CA TRP A 132 -3.31 0.97 -8.84
C TRP A 132 -3.38 1.91 -10.04
N GLN A 133 -4.57 2.39 -10.39
CA GLN A 133 -4.74 3.39 -11.43
C GLN A 133 -4.62 4.81 -10.86
N ILE A 134 -3.73 5.61 -11.45
CA ILE A 134 -3.61 7.03 -11.11
C ILE A 134 -4.81 7.79 -11.66
N THR A 135 -5.56 8.43 -10.76
CA THR A 135 -6.65 9.35 -11.11
C THR A 135 -6.36 10.71 -10.52
N LEU A 136 -6.46 11.77 -11.32
CA LEU A 136 -6.31 13.12 -10.81
C LEU A 136 -7.64 13.55 -10.18
N LYS A 137 -7.58 14.00 -8.93
CA LYS A 137 -8.75 14.57 -8.26
C LYS A 137 -9.08 15.90 -8.94
N LYS A 138 -10.25 15.96 -9.56
CA LYS A 138 -10.83 17.17 -10.16
C LYS A 138 -11.42 18.07 -9.08
#